data_AF-A0A963VAM3-F1
#
_entry.id   AF-A0A963VAM3-F1
#
_cell.length_a   1.000
_cell.length_b   1.000
_cell.length_c   1.000
_cell.angle_alpha   90.00
_cell.angle_beta   90.00
_cell.angle_gamma   90.00
#
_symmetry.space_group_name_H-M   'P 1'
#
loop_
_entity.id
_entity.type
_entity.pdbx_description
1 polymer ?
#
loop_
_entity_poly.entity_id
_entity_poly.type
_entity_poly.pdbx_seq_one_letter_code
_entity_poly.pdbx_strand_id
1 'polypeptide(L)'
;MLQIPLWKRIVILGLCALGLIGAAPNLFYDRVERHNDAVAAVERTGVETAEQTAAIADWPSWLPSAIVNLGLDLRGGAHLLAEVQVEDVYKQRMDAMWPEVRRALVSEAKVAVRRIKGADSELRVEIDKPEAMEKAVEVVRGFASPVVTLTGVGQNDLDIRTEGNQIIVTLSEAEQVATDDRTMQQSLEIVRRRVDAAGTREPTIQRQGQDRILIEVPGIGSAAELKELIGTTAQLTFNQVIRRTSNPEEPAGIGNVNYPSAEEEGAYYILDELPVVTGEELVDARPDFDQNG
;
A
#
# COMPACT_ATOMS: atom_id res chain seq x y z
N MET A 1 -5.88 -68.57 15.15
CA MET A 1 -5.60 -67.32 15.90
C MET A 1 -4.24 -66.80 15.45
N LEU A 2 -4.18 -65.60 14.85
CA LEU A 2 -2.92 -65.00 14.39
C LEU A 2 -2.01 -64.72 15.61
N GLN A 3 -1.01 -65.58 15.85
CA GLN A 3 0.00 -65.32 16.88
C GLN A 3 1.06 -64.35 16.35
N ILE A 4 0.78 -63.05 16.46
CA ILE A 4 1.77 -62.00 16.18
C ILE A 4 2.78 -61.94 17.35
N PRO A 5 4.10 -62.08 17.11
CA PRO A 5 5.15 -61.95 18.13
C PRO A 5 5.08 -60.63 18.90
N LEU A 6 5.42 -60.66 20.20
CA LEU A 6 5.31 -59.50 21.11
C LEU A 6 6.06 -58.26 20.59
N TRP A 7 7.28 -58.42 20.06
CA TRP A 7 8.07 -57.32 19.53
C TRP A 7 7.40 -56.63 18.33
N LYS A 8 6.73 -57.39 17.46
CA LYS A 8 5.98 -56.82 16.33
C LYS A 8 4.79 -56.00 16.81
N ARG A 9 4.10 -56.46 17.86
CA ARG A 9 3.00 -55.70 18.49
C ARG A 9 3.51 -54.39 19.09
N ILE A 10 4.65 -54.42 19.77
CA ILE A 10 5.28 -53.22 20.35
C ILE A 10 5.63 -52.22 19.24
N VAL A 11 6.24 -52.67 18.14
CA VAL A 11 6.59 -51.80 17.01
C VAL A 11 5.34 -51.18 16.36
N ILE A 12 4.29 -51.97 16.13
CA ILE A 12 3.04 -51.48 15.54
C ILE A 12 2.40 -50.42 16.46
N LEU A 13 2.29 -50.70 17.77
CA LEU A 13 1.75 -49.75 18.73
C LEU A 13 2.60 -48.49 18.84
N GLY A 14 3.93 -48.63 18.80
CA GLY A 14 4.86 -47.50 18.79
C GLY A 14 4.69 -46.60 17.56
N LEU A 15 4.53 -47.20 16.37
CA LEU A 15 4.28 -46.46 15.13
C LEU A 15 2.93 -45.75 15.15
N CYS A 16 1.88 -46.42 15.64
CA CYS A 16 0.57 -45.80 15.83
C CYS A 16 0.63 -44.65 16.83
N ALA A 17 1.34 -44.81 17.95
CA ALA A 17 1.53 -43.76 18.95
C ALA A 17 2.29 -42.55 18.36
N LEU A 18 3.35 -42.78 17.59
CA LEU A 18 4.07 -41.72 16.87
C LEU A 18 3.17 -40.99 15.88
N GLY A 19 2.32 -41.71 15.13
CA GLY A 19 1.34 -41.11 14.22
C GLY A 19 0.32 -40.24 14.96
N LEU A 20 -0.19 -40.71 16.11
CA LEU A 20 -1.11 -39.95 16.96
C LEU A 20 -0.43 -38.71 17.56
N ILE A 21 0.82 -38.81 18.00
CA ILE A 21 1.62 -37.69 18.50
C ILE A 21 1.85 -36.65 17.39
N GLY A 22 2.16 -37.10 16.17
CA GLY A 22 2.32 -36.21 15.01
C GLY A 22 1.02 -35.54 14.57
N ALA A 23 -0.13 -36.19 14.75
CA ALA A 23 -1.44 -35.65 14.41
C ALA A 23 -2.08 -34.81 15.53
N ALA A 24 -1.63 -34.99 16.79
CA ALA A 24 -2.15 -34.30 17.96
C ALA A 24 -2.29 -32.76 17.81
N PRO A 25 -1.37 -32.04 17.14
CA PRO A 25 -1.50 -30.60 16.99
C PRO A 25 -2.77 -30.18 16.24
N ASN A 26 -3.15 -30.97 15.22
CA ASN A 26 -4.34 -30.69 14.42
C ASN A 26 -5.65 -31.01 15.16
N LEU A 27 -5.61 -31.87 16.19
CA LEU A 27 -6.77 -32.17 17.04
C LEU A 27 -7.06 -31.03 18.04
N PHE A 28 -6.02 -30.26 18.39
CA PHE A 28 -6.09 -29.12 19.31
C PHE A 28 -5.68 -27.83 18.58
N TYR A 29 -6.15 -27.67 17.35
CA TYR A 29 -5.72 -26.63 16.41
C TYR A 29 -5.65 -25.23 17.05
N ASP A 30 -6.77 -24.72 17.58
CA ASP A 30 -6.85 -23.37 18.18
C ASP A 30 -5.89 -23.17 19.37
N ARG A 31 -5.54 -24.24 20.08
CA ARG A 31 -4.61 -24.17 21.21
C ARG A 31 -3.16 -24.10 20.74
N VAL A 32 -2.80 -24.94 19.77
CA VAL A 32 -1.44 -24.93 19.19
C VAL A 32 -1.21 -23.64 18.42
N GLU A 33 -2.24 -23.14 17.75
CA GLU A 33 -2.22 -21.85 17.06
C GLU A 33 -1.93 -20.71 18.05
N ARG A 34 -2.71 -20.56 19.13
CA ARG A 34 -2.44 -19.53 20.14
C ARG A 34 -1.04 -19.64 20.75
N HIS A 35 -0.54 -20.85 20.97
CA HIS A 35 0.83 -21.08 21.43
C HIS A 35 1.87 -20.59 20.42
N ASN A 36 1.79 -21.05 19.16
CA ASN A 36 2.67 -20.63 18.08
C ASN A 36 2.55 -19.11 17.82
N ASP A 37 1.37 -18.54 18.06
CA ASP A 37 1.09 -17.12 17.93
C ASP A 37 1.84 -16.28 18.93
N ALA A 38 1.75 -16.66 20.20
CA ALA A 38 2.46 -16.03 21.29
C ALA A 38 3.98 -16.18 21.15
N VAL A 39 4.50 -17.37 20.78
CA VAL A 39 5.95 -17.57 20.56
C VAL A 39 6.49 -16.62 19.49
N ALA A 40 5.88 -16.58 18.31
CA ALA A 40 6.35 -15.72 17.23
C ALA A 40 6.15 -14.23 17.49
N ALA A 41 5.17 -13.85 18.32
CA ALA A 41 5.01 -12.47 18.76
C ALA A 41 6.15 -12.05 19.69
N VAL A 42 6.49 -12.87 20.69
CA VAL A 42 7.60 -12.65 21.63
C VAL A 42 8.94 -12.60 20.91
N GLU A 43 9.18 -13.47 19.92
CA GLU A 43 10.40 -13.44 19.10
C GLU A 43 10.55 -12.12 18.31
N ARG A 44 9.44 -11.51 17.90
CA ARG A 44 9.44 -10.27 17.11
C ARG A 44 9.59 -9.01 17.97
N THR A 45 8.91 -8.97 19.11
CA THR A 45 8.85 -7.78 19.98
C THR A 45 9.90 -7.81 21.10
N GLY A 46 10.39 -8.99 21.48
CA GLY A 46 11.27 -9.18 22.63
C GLY A 46 10.59 -8.93 23.99
N VAL A 47 9.27 -8.70 23.99
CA VAL A 47 8.48 -8.38 25.19
C VAL A 47 7.49 -9.50 25.44
N GLU A 48 7.54 -10.08 26.64
CA GLU A 48 6.58 -11.09 27.11
C GLU A 48 5.44 -10.41 27.87
N THR A 49 4.22 -10.47 27.33
CA THR A 49 3.02 -10.07 28.08
C THR A 49 2.49 -11.25 28.90
N ALA A 50 1.77 -10.97 30.00
CA ALA A 50 1.19 -12.02 30.85
C ALA A 50 0.24 -12.98 30.08
N GLU A 51 -0.45 -12.45 29.06
CA GLU A 51 -1.29 -13.25 28.17
C GLU A 51 -0.48 -14.17 27.25
N GLN A 52 0.65 -13.68 26.71
CA GLN A 52 1.55 -14.47 25.87
C GLN A 52 2.20 -15.60 26.67
N THR A 53 2.65 -15.34 27.90
CA THR A 53 3.22 -16.40 28.76
C THR A 53 2.19 -17.51 29.04
N ALA A 54 0.92 -17.12 29.29
CA ALA A 54 -0.16 -18.09 29.51
C ALA A 54 -0.45 -18.92 28.24
N ALA A 55 -0.47 -18.28 27.06
CA ALA A 55 -0.67 -18.97 25.78
C ALA A 55 0.48 -19.91 25.43
N ILE A 56 1.74 -19.53 25.71
CA ILE A 56 2.91 -20.39 25.53
C ILE A 56 2.80 -21.63 26.45
N ALA A 57 2.35 -21.46 27.69
CA ALA A 57 2.18 -22.57 28.63
C ALA A 57 1.02 -23.54 28.28
N ASP A 58 0.08 -23.13 27.42
CA ASP A 58 -1.10 -23.92 27.07
C ASP A 58 -0.73 -25.14 26.19
N TRP A 59 0.45 -25.15 25.55
CA TRP A 59 0.95 -26.29 24.76
C TRP A 59 2.32 -26.81 25.25
N PRO A 60 2.49 -28.12 25.46
CA PRO A 60 3.76 -28.65 25.95
C PRO A 60 4.89 -28.55 24.91
N SER A 61 6.05 -28.04 25.31
CA SER A 61 7.22 -27.86 24.43
C SER A 61 7.83 -29.15 23.87
N TRP A 62 7.54 -30.31 24.48
CA TRP A 62 7.99 -31.62 24.01
C TRP A 62 7.07 -32.24 22.95
N LEU A 63 5.88 -31.68 22.75
CA LEU A 63 4.91 -32.14 21.76
C LEU A 63 5.11 -31.35 20.46
N PRO A 64 4.94 -31.97 19.27
CA PRO A 64 5.02 -31.22 18.01
C PRO A 64 4.03 -30.04 18.02
N SER A 65 4.38 -28.95 17.34
CA SER A 65 3.49 -27.79 17.17
C SER A 65 3.20 -27.47 15.70
N ALA A 66 3.67 -28.32 14.78
CA ALA A 66 3.40 -28.20 13.36
C ALA A 66 1.91 -28.50 13.08
N ILE A 67 1.18 -27.48 12.66
CA ILE A 67 -0.21 -27.56 12.21
C ILE A 67 -0.26 -27.58 10.69
N VAL A 68 -1.29 -28.21 10.11
CA VAL A 68 -1.55 -28.15 8.68
C VAL A 68 -2.24 -26.83 8.35
N ASN A 69 -1.78 -26.13 7.32
CA ASN A 69 -2.43 -24.90 6.85
C ASN A 69 -3.81 -25.23 6.28
N LEU A 70 -4.85 -24.87 7.04
CA LEU A 70 -6.24 -24.97 6.60
C LEU A 70 -6.54 -23.79 5.66
N GLY A 71 -6.96 -24.09 4.44
CA GLY A 71 -7.42 -23.08 3.48
C GLY A 71 -8.71 -22.38 3.96
N LEU A 72 -9.08 -21.32 3.24
CA LEU A 72 -10.24 -20.47 3.55
C LEU A 72 -11.53 -21.25 3.86
N ASP A 73 -11.82 -22.30 3.08
CA ASP A 73 -13.05 -23.09 3.19
C ASP A 73 -13.14 -23.89 4.51
N LEU A 74 -11.98 -24.22 5.11
CA LEU A 74 -11.91 -25.01 6.33
C LEU A 74 -11.69 -24.15 7.59
N ARG A 75 -11.07 -22.98 7.44
CA ARG A 75 -10.70 -22.08 8.55
C ARG A 75 -11.65 -20.89 8.69
N GLY A 76 -12.43 -20.57 7.66
CA GLY A 76 -13.09 -19.28 7.53
C GLY A 76 -12.08 -18.16 7.25
N GLY A 77 -12.56 -17.02 6.78
CA GLY A 77 -11.73 -15.86 6.43
C GLY A 77 -12.41 -14.92 5.46
N ALA A 78 -11.65 -13.96 4.94
CA ALA A 78 -12.15 -13.01 3.95
C ALA A 78 -11.48 -13.22 2.58
N HIS A 79 -12.30 -13.07 1.54
CA HIS A 79 -11.88 -13.01 0.16
C HIS A 79 -12.34 -11.67 -0.42
N LEU A 80 -11.41 -10.89 -0.94
CA LEU A 80 -11.66 -9.56 -1.49
C LEU A 80 -10.92 -9.38 -2.82
N LEU A 81 -11.61 -8.80 -3.79
CA LEU A 81 -11.01 -8.36 -5.05
C LEU A 81 -11.01 -6.84 -5.07
N ALA A 82 -9.82 -6.24 -4.99
CA ALA A 82 -9.64 -4.80 -5.00
C ALA A 82 -9.27 -4.33 -6.42
N GLU A 83 -9.85 -3.22 -6.86
CA GLU A 83 -9.52 -2.57 -8.13
C GLU A 83 -8.61 -1.36 -7.84
N VAL A 84 -7.53 -1.23 -8.60
CA VAL A 84 -6.55 -0.16 -8.47
C VAL A 84 -6.89 0.92 -9.49
N GLN A 85 -7.16 2.14 -9.01
CA GLN A 85 -7.50 3.28 -9.86
C GLN A 85 -6.23 3.90 -10.46
N VAL A 86 -5.78 3.39 -11.61
CA VAL A 86 -4.59 3.87 -12.31
C VAL A 86 -4.83 5.24 -12.97
N GLU A 87 -6.08 5.57 -13.28
CA GLU A 87 -6.49 6.83 -13.87
C GLU A 87 -6.18 8.03 -12.96
N ASP A 88 -6.32 7.86 -11.65
CA ASP A 88 -5.99 8.88 -10.66
C ASP A 88 -4.49 9.18 -10.66
N VAL A 89 -3.64 8.17 -10.89
CA VAL A 89 -2.19 8.32 -10.99
C VAL A 89 -1.82 9.13 -12.23
N TYR A 90 -2.46 8.86 -13.37
CA TYR A 90 -2.24 9.65 -14.58
C TYR A 90 -2.63 11.11 -14.39
N LYS A 91 -3.79 11.34 -13.76
CA LYS A 91 -4.27 12.67 -13.44
C LYS A 91 -3.30 13.42 -12.54
N GLN A 92 -2.87 12.80 -11.45
CA GLN A 92 -1.90 13.38 -10.53
C GLN A 92 -0.59 13.75 -11.24
N ARG A 93 -0.11 12.89 -12.15
CA ARG A 93 1.07 13.17 -12.97
C ARG A 93 0.86 14.37 -13.92
N MET A 94 -0.28 14.45 -14.60
CA MET A 94 -0.60 15.60 -15.47
C MET A 94 -0.75 16.90 -14.68
N ASP A 95 -1.35 16.83 -13.49
CA ASP A 95 -1.51 17.95 -12.57
C ASP A 95 -0.16 18.45 -12.04
N ALA A 96 0.73 17.54 -11.65
CA ALA A 96 2.09 17.85 -11.20
C ALA A 96 2.96 18.44 -12.31
N MET A 97 2.77 18.01 -13.57
CA MET A 97 3.51 18.51 -14.73
C MET A 97 3.09 19.92 -15.15
N TRP A 98 1.84 20.31 -14.91
CA TRP A 98 1.30 21.59 -15.38
C TRP A 98 2.09 22.83 -14.91
N PRO A 99 2.41 23.02 -13.60
CA PRO A 99 3.17 24.16 -13.14
C PRO A 99 4.55 24.31 -13.80
N GLU A 100 5.21 23.19 -14.07
CA GLU A 100 6.54 23.15 -14.69
C GLU A 100 6.47 23.51 -16.17
N VAL A 101 5.57 22.86 -16.91
CA VAL A 101 5.32 23.16 -18.33
C VAL A 101 4.91 24.61 -18.51
N ARG A 102 4.01 25.14 -17.67
CA ARG A 102 3.62 26.55 -17.69
C ARG A 102 4.81 27.47 -17.49
N ARG A 103 5.68 27.17 -16.52
CA ARG A 103 6.85 28.00 -16.20
C ARG A 103 7.79 28.06 -17.41
N ALA A 104 8.11 26.90 -18.00
CA ALA A 104 9.00 26.79 -19.15
C ALA A 104 8.42 27.50 -20.39
N LEU A 105 7.13 27.34 -20.68
CA LEU A 105 6.47 28.03 -21.80
C LEU A 105 6.51 29.56 -21.65
N VAL A 106 6.31 30.07 -20.43
CA VAL A 106 6.39 31.51 -20.16
C VAL A 106 7.83 32.03 -20.26
N SER A 107 8.81 31.31 -19.72
CA SER A 107 10.21 31.78 -19.69
C SER A 107 10.94 31.62 -21.02
N GLU A 108 10.74 30.50 -21.72
CA GLU A 108 11.52 30.14 -22.91
C GLU A 108 10.80 30.48 -24.21
N ALA A 109 9.54 30.07 -24.34
CA ALA A 109 8.72 30.37 -25.52
C ALA A 109 8.10 31.77 -25.47
N LYS A 110 8.12 32.46 -24.31
CA LYS A 110 7.60 33.83 -24.11
C LYS A 110 6.13 33.99 -24.53
N VAL A 111 5.34 32.95 -24.26
CA VAL A 111 3.90 32.90 -24.50
C VAL A 111 3.14 32.89 -23.19
N ALA A 112 1.98 33.56 -23.16
CA ALA A 112 1.03 33.37 -22.08
C ALA A 112 0.26 32.07 -22.33
N VAL A 113 0.05 31.28 -21.29
CA VAL A 113 -0.58 29.97 -21.41
C VAL A 113 -1.71 29.78 -20.41
N ARG A 114 -2.72 29.04 -20.83
CA ARG A 114 -3.87 28.69 -20.01
C ARG A 114 -4.13 27.20 -20.12
N ARG A 115 -4.31 26.54 -18.97
CA ARG A 115 -4.78 25.15 -18.94
C ARG A 115 -6.26 25.11 -19.32
N ILE A 116 -6.57 24.25 -20.27
CA ILE A 116 -7.95 23.94 -20.67
C ILE A 116 -8.36 22.65 -19.99
N LYS A 117 -9.63 22.58 -19.56
CA LYS A 117 -10.17 21.35 -19.00
C LYS A 117 -10.27 20.30 -20.11
N GLY A 118 -9.56 19.20 -19.95
CA GLY A 118 -9.60 18.03 -20.84
C GLY A 118 -10.03 16.77 -20.06
N ALA A 119 -9.76 15.61 -20.64
CA ALA A 119 -9.80 14.34 -19.92
C ALA A 119 -8.75 14.32 -18.79
N ASP A 120 -8.97 13.48 -17.77
CA ASP A 120 -8.09 13.44 -16.59
C ASP A 120 -6.66 12.97 -16.93
N SER A 121 -6.48 12.18 -17.99
CA SER A 121 -5.18 11.66 -18.45
C SER A 121 -4.47 12.53 -19.49
N GLU A 122 -4.99 13.71 -19.80
CA GLU A 122 -4.37 14.64 -20.76
C GLU A 122 -4.14 16.04 -20.17
N LEU A 123 -3.02 16.64 -20.54
CA LEU A 123 -2.73 18.04 -20.26
C LEU A 123 -2.97 18.87 -21.53
N ARG A 124 -4.06 19.64 -21.55
CA ARG A 124 -4.37 20.61 -22.60
C ARG A 124 -3.91 22.01 -22.23
N VAL A 125 -3.06 22.60 -23.07
CA VAL A 125 -2.50 23.94 -22.89
C VAL A 125 -2.84 24.78 -24.11
N GLU A 126 -3.59 25.86 -23.90
CA GLU A 126 -3.80 26.89 -24.93
C GLU A 126 -2.73 27.97 -24.78
N ILE A 127 -2.10 28.35 -25.89
CA ILE A 127 -1.11 29.44 -25.93
C ILE A 127 -1.77 30.72 -26.47
N ASP A 128 -1.25 31.90 -26.19
CA ASP A 128 -1.85 33.17 -26.67
C ASP A 128 -1.41 33.55 -28.10
N LYS A 129 -0.23 33.08 -28.51
CA LYS A 129 0.43 33.43 -29.78
C LYS A 129 0.59 32.19 -30.67
N PRO A 130 -0.26 32.00 -31.68
CA PRO A 130 -0.14 30.88 -32.61
C PRO A 130 1.20 30.86 -33.35
N GLU A 131 1.85 32.02 -33.57
CA GLU A 131 3.13 32.07 -34.29
C GLU A 131 4.28 31.44 -33.50
N ALA A 132 4.14 31.32 -32.17
CA ALA A 132 5.14 30.71 -31.30
C ALA A 132 4.91 29.21 -31.07
N MET A 133 3.97 28.59 -31.78
CA MET A 133 3.58 27.18 -31.58
C MET A 133 4.74 26.20 -31.76
N GLU A 134 5.56 26.37 -32.79
CA GLU A 134 6.73 25.50 -33.02
C GLU A 134 7.69 25.53 -31.82
N LYS A 135 7.99 26.73 -31.31
CA LYS A 135 8.87 26.89 -30.15
C LYS A 135 8.23 26.34 -28.87
N ALA A 136 6.93 26.55 -28.69
CA ALA A 136 6.19 26.03 -27.55
C ALA A 136 6.20 24.49 -27.53
N VAL A 137 5.98 23.85 -28.67
CA VAL A 137 6.06 22.38 -28.81
C VAL A 137 7.48 21.88 -28.54
N GLU A 138 8.51 22.58 -29.01
CA GLU A 138 9.92 22.22 -28.72
C GLU A 138 10.20 22.24 -27.21
N VAL A 139 9.74 23.28 -26.49
CA VAL A 139 9.88 23.40 -25.05
C VAL A 139 9.16 22.25 -24.32
N VAL A 140 7.92 21.95 -24.70
CA VAL A 140 7.16 20.83 -24.09
C VAL A 140 7.81 19.48 -24.40
N ARG A 141 8.36 19.28 -25.60
CA ARG A 141 9.14 18.06 -25.93
C ARG A 141 10.38 17.90 -25.05
N GLY A 142 10.92 18.98 -24.50
CA GLY A 142 12.03 18.93 -23.55
C GLY A 142 11.69 18.22 -22.22
N PHE A 143 10.41 18.11 -21.88
CA PHE A 143 9.94 17.37 -20.70
C PHE A 143 9.79 15.87 -20.96
N ALA A 144 9.74 15.46 -22.23
CA ALA A 144 9.66 14.05 -22.57
C ALA A 144 10.98 13.35 -22.24
N SER A 145 10.88 12.26 -21.48
CA SER A 145 11.99 11.40 -21.10
C SER A 145 11.88 10.03 -21.76
N PRO A 146 12.98 9.32 -22.03
CA PRO A 146 12.92 7.95 -22.53
C PRO A 146 12.22 7.05 -21.51
N VAL A 147 11.29 6.22 -21.99
CA VAL A 147 10.61 5.22 -21.16
C VAL A 147 11.60 4.15 -20.74
N VAL A 148 11.69 3.88 -19.43
CA VAL A 148 12.55 2.82 -18.87
C VAL A 148 11.75 1.53 -18.78
N THR A 149 11.57 0.83 -19.90
CA THR A 149 10.93 -0.50 -19.95
C THR A 149 11.76 -1.50 -20.75
N LEU A 150 11.55 -2.80 -20.48
CA LEU A 150 12.22 -3.91 -21.17
C LEU A 150 11.94 -3.92 -22.68
N THR A 151 10.85 -3.31 -23.13
CA THR A 151 10.39 -3.29 -24.54
C THR A 151 10.43 -1.89 -25.18
N GLY A 152 10.63 -0.82 -24.42
CA GLY A 152 10.46 0.57 -24.86
C GLY A 152 11.73 1.30 -25.32
N VAL A 153 12.71 0.59 -25.88
CA VAL A 153 13.98 1.22 -26.33
C VAL A 153 13.70 2.32 -27.36
N GLY A 154 13.94 3.58 -26.96
CA GLY A 154 13.82 4.75 -27.82
C GLY A 154 12.43 5.39 -27.92
N GLN A 155 11.46 4.96 -27.11
CA GLN A 155 10.18 5.65 -26.99
C GLN A 155 10.22 6.69 -25.86
N ASN A 156 9.57 7.83 -26.10
CA ASN A 156 9.37 8.84 -25.08
C ASN A 156 8.13 8.54 -24.25
N ASP A 157 8.14 9.02 -23.01
CA ASP A 157 7.05 8.84 -22.06
C ASP A 157 5.82 9.70 -22.37
N LEU A 158 5.99 10.74 -23.19
CA LEU A 158 4.92 11.66 -23.60
C LEU A 158 4.66 11.62 -25.11
N ASP A 159 3.39 11.59 -25.46
CA ASP A 159 2.86 11.89 -26.78
C ASP A 159 2.34 13.33 -26.81
N ILE A 160 2.89 14.14 -27.71
CA ILE A 160 2.57 15.57 -27.83
C ILE A 160 1.90 15.80 -29.19
N ARG A 161 0.68 16.34 -29.15
CA ARG A 161 -0.13 16.68 -30.33
C ARG A 161 -0.51 18.16 -30.29
N THR A 162 -0.82 18.72 -31.45
CA THR A 162 -1.27 20.11 -31.58
C THR A 162 -2.63 20.16 -32.24
N GLU A 163 -3.55 20.93 -31.66
CA GLU A 163 -4.89 21.16 -32.20
C GLU A 163 -5.14 22.68 -32.25
N GLY A 164 -4.93 23.28 -33.43
CA GLY A 164 -5.03 24.73 -33.61
C GLY A 164 -4.03 25.49 -32.74
N ASN A 165 -4.54 26.16 -31.70
CA ASN A 165 -3.76 26.94 -30.73
C ASN A 165 -3.51 26.18 -29.40
N GLN A 166 -3.78 24.88 -29.40
CA GLN A 166 -3.67 24.03 -28.21
C GLN A 166 -2.56 23.00 -28.39
N ILE A 167 -1.80 22.79 -27.32
CA ILE A 167 -0.87 21.68 -27.15
C ILE A 167 -1.55 20.67 -26.25
N ILE A 168 -1.64 19.43 -26.72
CA ILE A 168 -2.21 18.30 -25.99
C ILE A 168 -1.08 17.36 -25.67
N VAL A 169 -0.84 17.13 -24.38
CA VAL A 169 0.18 16.21 -23.87
C VAL A 169 -0.54 15.02 -23.23
N THR A 170 -0.18 13.82 -23.63
CA THR A 170 -0.69 12.56 -23.08
C THR A 170 0.48 11.64 -22.76
N LEU A 171 0.31 10.72 -21.81
CA LEU A 171 1.28 9.63 -21.62
C LEU A 171 1.26 8.72 -22.86
N SER A 172 2.43 8.30 -23.33
CA SER A 172 2.53 7.31 -24.40
C SER A 172 1.99 5.95 -23.92
N GLU A 173 1.55 5.09 -24.84
CA GLU A 173 1.03 3.76 -24.50
C GLU A 173 2.05 2.92 -23.70
N ALA A 174 3.33 3.03 -24.07
CA ALA A 174 4.40 2.35 -23.35
C ALA A 174 4.56 2.87 -21.91
N GLU A 175 4.41 4.17 -21.70
CA GLU A 175 4.48 4.76 -20.36
C GLU A 175 3.25 4.47 -19.52
N GLN A 176 2.06 4.40 -20.13
CA GLN A 176 0.84 3.98 -19.46
C GLN A 176 1.00 2.56 -18.90
N VAL A 177 1.41 1.60 -19.73
CA VAL A 177 1.68 0.22 -19.29
C VAL A 177 2.76 0.17 -18.19
N ALA A 178 3.85 0.94 -18.35
CA ALA A 178 4.91 1.00 -17.35
C ALA A 178 4.42 1.56 -16.01
N THR A 179 3.60 2.60 -16.07
CA THR A 179 2.99 3.24 -14.90
C THR A 179 2.01 2.30 -14.23
N ASP A 180 1.16 1.60 -15.00
CA ASP A 180 0.21 0.62 -14.48
C ASP A 180 0.91 -0.51 -13.76
N ASP A 181 1.95 -1.10 -14.37
CA ASP A 181 2.70 -2.18 -13.75
C ASP A 181 3.39 -1.72 -12.46
N ARG A 182 3.96 -0.51 -12.45
CA ARG A 182 4.59 0.08 -11.26
C ARG A 182 3.57 0.34 -10.16
N THR A 183 2.44 0.96 -10.50
CA THR A 183 1.33 1.24 -9.58
C THR A 183 0.78 -0.06 -9.01
N MET A 184 0.54 -1.08 -9.83
CA MET A 184 0.07 -2.39 -9.40
C MET A 184 1.05 -3.07 -8.43
N GLN A 185 2.35 -3.03 -8.73
CA GLN A 185 3.39 -3.57 -7.84
C GLN A 185 3.42 -2.83 -6.50
N GLN A 186 3.33 -1.50 -6.53
CA GLN A 186 3.28 -0.67 -5.32
C GLN A 186 2.03 -0.98 -4.49
N SER A 187 0.86 -1.06 -5.13
CA SER A 187 -0.40 -1.42 -4.45
C SER A 187 -0.35 -2.81 -3.83
N LEU A 188 0.21 -3.81 -4.53
CA LEU A 188 0.44 -5.15 -3.98
C LEU A 188 1.29 -5.10 -2.71
N GLU A 189 2.38 -4.35 -2.72
CA GLU A 189 3.28 -4.23 -1.57
C GLU A 189 2.65 -3.45 -0.41
N ILE A 190 1.85 -2.42 -0.71
CA ILE A 190 1.07 -1.71 0.32
C ILE A 190 0.07 -2.66 0.99
N VAL A 191 -0.69 -3.42 0.21
CA VAL A 191 -1.65 -4.40 0.75
C VAL A 191 -0.93 -5.44 1.59
N ARG A 192 0.20 -5.99 1.11
CA ARG A 192 1.00 -6.97 1.84
C ARG A 192 1.44 -6.44 3.21
N ARG A 193 2.06 -5.27 3.25
CA ARG A 193 2.51 -4.65 4.50
C ARG A 193 1.37 -4.39 5.49
N ARG A 194 0.19 -3.99 5.01
CA ARG A 194 -1.00 -3.74 5.86
C ARG A 194 -1.55 -5.02 6.47
N VAL A 195 -1.65 -6.07 5.66
CA VAL A 195 -2.17 -7.37 6.11
C VAL A 195 -1.18 -8.04 7.07
N ASP A 196 0.12 -7.91 6.81
CA ASP A 196 1.19 -8.39 7.72
C ASP A 196 1.18 -7.63 9.06
N ALA A 197 0.94 -6.31 9.04
CA ALA A 197 0.86 -5.48 10.24
C ALA A 197 -0.31 -5.87 11.16
N ALA A 198 -1.41 -6.40 10.60
CA ALA A 198 -2.53 -6.93 11.38
C ALA A 198 -2.20 -8.26 12.08
N GLY A 199 -1.00 -8.80 11.92
CA GLY A 199 -0.56 -10.04 12.56
C GLY A 199 -1.16 -11.31 11.94
N THR A 200 -1.82 -11.19 10.78
CA THR A 200 -2.40 -12.33 10.06
C THR A 200 -1.32 -13.14 9.37
N ARG A 201 -1.45 -14.47 9.44
CA ARG A 201 -0.40 -15.40 9.02
C ARG A 201 -0.76 -15.99 7.67
N GLU A 202 0.03 -15.61 6.68
CA GLU A 202 0.03 -16.11 5.29
C GLU A 202 -1.17 -15.68 4.44
N PRO A 203 -1.37 -14.36 4.21
CA PRO A 203 -2.35 -13.90 3.25
C PRO A 203 -1.94 -14.29 1.82
N THR A 204 -2.91 -14.69 1.01
CA THR A 204 -2.69 -14.86 -0.44
C THR A 204 -3.04 -13.54 -1.12
N ILE A 205 -2.02 -12.82 -1.58
CA ILE A 205 -2.15 -11.54 -2.26
C ILE A 205 -1.55 -11.68 -3.65
N GLN A 206 -2.39 -11.60 -4.68
CA GLN A 206 -1.98 -11.84 -6.06
C GLN A 206 -2.64 -10.83 -7.01
N ARG A 207 -1.92 -10.47 -8.07
CA ARG A 207 -2.51 -9.70 -9.18
C ARG A 207 -3.48 -10.60 -9.94
N GLN A 208 -4.68 -10.09 -10.19
CA GLN A 208 -5.70 -10.76 -11.00
C GLN A 208 -6.08 -9.86 -12.18
N GLY A 209 -5.64 -10.20 -13.38
CA GLY A 209 -5.86 -9.36 -14.56
C GLY A 209 -4.92 -8.15 -14.61
N GLN A 210 -5.38 -7.03 -15.17
CA GLN A 210 -4.56 -5.84 -15.40
C GLN A 210 -4.51 -4.91 -14.18
N ASP A 211 -5.65 -4.71 -13.53
CA ASP A 211 -5.91 -3.62 -12.57
C ASP A 211 -6.46 -4.13 -11.22
N ARG A 212 -6.56 -5.45 -11.01
CA ARG A 212 -7.15 -6.01 -9.78
C ARG A 212 -6.17 -6.81 -8.95
N ILE A 213 -6.41 -6.81 -7.66
CA ILE A 213 -5.64 -7.53 -6.64
C ILE A 213 -6.60 -8.45 -5.88
N LEU A 214 -6.35 -9.76 -6.00
CA LEU A 214 -6.98 -10.80 -5.19
C LEU A 214 -6.31 -10.83 -3.82
N ILE A 215 -7.13 -10.77 -2.77
CA ILE A 215 -6.69 -10.75 -1.37
C ILE A 215 -7.50 -11.81 -0.62
N GLU A 216 -6.82 -12.83 -0.13
CA GLU A 216 -7.40 -13.86 0.72
C GLU A 216 -6.66 -13.90 2.04
N VAL A 217 -7.39 -13.70 3.14
CA VAL A 217 -6.83 -13.68 4.49
C VAL A 217 -7.57 -14.73 5.32
N PRO A 218 -6.94 -15.88 5.62
CA PRO A 218 -7.50 -16.89 6.51
C PRO A 218 -7.63 -16.34 7.94
N GLY A 219 -8.70 -16.72 8.64
CA GLY A 219 -8.87 -16.40 10.06
C GLY A 219 -9.27 -14.95 10.40
N ILE A 220 -9.39 -14.05 9.43
CA ILE A 220 -9.98 -12.72 9.65
C ILE A 220 -11.51 -12.84 9.75
N GLY A 221 -12.13 -12.03 10.62
CA GLY A 221 -13.54 -12.19 10.98
C GLY A 221 -14.51 -11.89 9.83
N SER A 222 -14.21 -10.89 8.98
CA SER A 222 -15.06 -10.56 7.83
C SER A 222 -14.34 -9.80 6.72
N ALA A 223 -14.95 -9.77 5.52
CA ALA A 223 -14.49 -8.92 4.41
C ALA A 223 -14.61 -7.42 4.72
N ALA A 224 -15.50 -7.01 5.62
CA ALA A 224 -15.63 -5.61 6.04
C ALA A 224 -14.43 -5.17 6.88
N GLU A 225 -14.00 -6.01 7.83
CA GLU A 225 -12.79 -5.80 8.63
C GLU A 225 -11.53 -5.77 7.74
N LEU A 226 -11.42 -6.71 6.78
CA LEU A 226 -10.34 -6.68 5.79
C LEU A 226 -10.36 -5.38 4.97
N LYS A 227 -11.55 -4.94 4.53
CA LYS A 227 -11.72 -3.69 3.77
C LYS A 227 -11.34 -2.47 4.60
N GLU A 228 -11.64 -2.42 5.89
CA GLU A 228 -11.26 -1.31 6.76
C GLU A 228 -9.73 -1.21 6.91
N LEU A 229 -9.09 -2.37 7.10
CA LEU A 229 -7.63 -2.50 7.20
C LEU A 229 -6.92 -2.02 5.92
N ILE A 230 -7.39 -2.43 4.74
CA ILE A 230 -6.73 -2.11 3.46
C ILE A 230 -7.29 -0.85 2.78
N GLY A 231 -8.50 -0.43 3.10
CA GLY A 231 -9.25 0.61 2.38
C GLY A 231 -9.06 2.01 2.94
N THR A 232 -8.47 2.15 4.12
CA THR A 232 -8.10 3.46 4.65
C THR A 232 -6.83 3.93 3.94
N THR A 233 -6.91 4.93 3.06
CA THR A 233 -5.70 5.54 2.49
C THR A 233 -4.93 6.24 3.61
N ALA A 234 -3.96 5.55 4.21
CA ALA A 234 -3.03 6.11 5.17
C ALA A 234 -2.08 7.09 4.47
N GLN A 235 -2.59 8.25 4.06
CA GLN A 235 -1.79 9.35 3.57
C GLN A 235 -1.24 10.08 4.79
N LEU A 236 0.05 9.90 5.03
CA LEU A 236 0.78 10.65 6.04
C LEU A 236 1.51 11.80 5.37
N THR A 237 1.33 13.01 5.90
CA THR A 237 2.07 14.19 5.47
C THR A 237 2.61 14.92 6.68
N PHE A 238 3.79 15.51 6.51
CA PHE A 238 4.40 16.39 7.49
C PHE A 238 4.31 17.82 6.96
N ASN A 239 3.42 18.60 7.56
CA ASN A 239 3.16 19.98 7.16
C ASN A 239 3.74 20.92 8.21
N GLN A 240 4.20 22.10 7.79
CA GLN A 240 4.73 23.10 8.72
C GLN A 240 3.60 23.74 9.52
N VAL A 241 3.74 23.76 10.84
CA VAL A 241 2.84 24.52 11.72
C VAL A 241 3.17 26.01 11.59
N ILE A 242 2.23 26.80 11.08
CA ILE A 242 2.37 28.26 10.98
C ILE A 242 2.02 28.89 12.33
N ARG A 243 0.90 28.47 12.92
CA ARG A 243 0.45 28.93 14.25
C ARG A 243 -0.64 28.04 14.84
N ARG A 244 -0.82 28.16 16.15
CA ARG A 244 -1.89 27.51 16.92
C ARG A 244 -3.03 28.51 17.18
N THR A 245 -4.26 28.03 17.20
CA THR A 245 -5.47 28.78 17.54
C THR A 245 -6.43 27.94 18.39
N SER A 246 -7.41 28.58 19.02
CA SER A 246 -8.52 27.93 19.74
C SER A 246 -9.86 28.11 19.02
N ASN A 247 -9.87 28.82 17.88
CA ASN A 247 -11.07 29.05 17.10
C ASN A 247 -11.12 28.10 15.88
N PRO A 248 -12.11 27.19 15.78
CA PRO A 248 -12.26 26.29 14.63
C PRO A 248 -12.51 27.02 13.31
N GLU A 249 -13.20 28.15 13.34
CA GLU A 249 -13.65 28.86 12.14
C GLU A 249 -12.68 29.97 11.71
N GLU A 250 -11.48 30.00 12.30
CA GLU A 250 -10.50 31.00 11.93
C GLU A 250 -10.03 30.81 10.47
N PRO A 251 -10.04 31.87 9.64
CA PRO A 251 -9.52 31.77 8.28
C PRO A 251 -8.03 31.40 8.28
N ALA A 252 -7.69 30.28 7.65
CA ALA A 252 -6.31 29.80 7.56
C ALA A 252 -5.41 30.73 6.71
N GLY A 253 -6.01 31.43 5.74
CA GLY A 253 -5.29 32.21 4.73
C GLY A 253 -5.08 31.42 3.43
N ILE A 254 -4.58 32.08 2.39
CA ILE A 254 -4.33 31.43 1.09
C ILE A 254 -3.17 30.44 1.23
N GLY A 255 -3.37 29.20 0.80
CA GLY A 255 -2.35 28.14 0.85
C GLY A 255 -2.14 27.54 2.24
N ASN A 256 -3.08 27.77 3.17
CA ASN A 256 -3.04 27.20 4.51
C ASN A 256 -4.33 26.46 4.82
N VAL A 257 -4.25 25.51 5.75
CA VAL A 257 -5.37 24.68 6.19
C VAL A 257 -5.45 24.65 7.72
N ASN A 258 -6.67 24.60 8.26
CA ASN A 258 -6.91 24.55 9.70
C ASN A 258 -7.35 23.14 10.12
N TYR A 259 -6.64 22.53 11.06
CA TYR A 259 -6.93 21.19 11.58
C TYR A 259 -7.02 21.17 13.11
N PRO A 260 -7.92 20.36 13.70
CA PRO A 260 -7.96 20.16 15.15
C PRO A 260 -6.74 19.39 15.65
N SER A 261 -6.33 19.66 16.89
CA SER A 261 -5.32 18.85 17.60
C SER A 261 -5.91 17.49 17.98
N ALA A 262 -5.12 16.43 17.81
CA ALA A 262 -5.47 15.09 18.28
C ALA A 262 -5.19 14.90 19.79
N GLU A 263 -4.29 15.69 20.37
CA GLU A 263 -3.84 15.54 21.75
C GLU A 263 -4.54 16.52 22.71
N GLU A 264 -4.91 17.71 22.22
CA GLU A 264 -5.43 18.79 23.05
C GLU A 264 -6.82 19.23 22.58
N GLU A 265 -7.83 18.95 23.38
CA GLU A 265 -9.22 19.31 23.07
C GLU A 265 -9.39 20.85 22.99
N GLY A 266 -10.01 21.33 21.90
CA GLY A 266 -10.23 22.76 21.66
C GLY A 266 -9.01 23.52 21.09
N ALA A 267 -7.90 22.82 20.85
CA ALA A 267 -6.76 23.38 20.13
C ALA A 267 -6.83 23.06 18.63
N TYR A 268 -6.39 24.02 17.81
CA TYR A 268 -6.33 23.91 16.36
C TYR A 268 -4.97 24.41 15.86
N TYR A 269 -4.50 23.83 14.77
CA TYR A 269 -3.26 24.21 14.09
C TYR A 269 -3.56 24.67 12.68
N ILE A 270 -3.03 25.84 12.35
CA ILE A 270 -3.00 26.33 10.98
C ILE A 270 -1.66 25.88 10.38
N LEU A 271 -1.76 25.07 9.35
CA LEU A 271 -0.66 24.44 8.65
C LEU A 271 -0.51 25.04 7.25
N ASP A 272 0.70 25.00 6.72
CA ASP A 272 0.91 25.15 5.27
C ASP A 272 0.21 23.97 4.55
N GLU A 273 -0.52 24.24 3.49
CA GLU A 273 -1.21 23.22 2.69
C GLU A 273 -0.21 22.29 1.98
N LEU A 274 0.97 22.80 1.63
CA LEU A 274 2.00 22.01 0.96
C LEU A 274 2.80 21.20 1.99
N PRO A 275 2.88 19.87 1.84
CA PRO A 275 3.66 19.04 2.74
C PRO A 275 5.16 19.25 2.50
N VAL A 276 5.93 19.26 3.59
CA VAL A 276 7.40 19.32 3.55
C VAL A 276 7.98 17.93 3.27
N VAL A 277 7.36 16.90 3.86
CA VAL A 277 7.72 15.48 3.70
C VAL A 277 6.43 14.68 3.58
N THR A 278 6.43 13.64 2.76
CA THR A 278 5.31 12.71 2.62
C THR A 278 5.65 11.34 3.21
N GLY A 279 4.64 10.55 3.55
CA GLY A 279 4.82 9.20 4.08
C GLY A 279 5.53 8.24 3.12
N GLU A 280 5.62 8.58 1.83
CA GLU A 280 6.38 7.82 0.84
C GLU A 280 7.89 7.85 1.09
N GLU A 281 8.37 8.86 1.83
CA GLU A 281 9.78 9.00 2.23
C GLU A 281 10.12 8.21 3.51
N LEU A 282 9.14 7.58 4.16
CA LEU A 282 9.36 6.77 5.37
C LEU A 282 9.75 5.33 5.02
N VAL A 283 10.84 4.86 5.62
CA VAL A 283 11.35 3.49 5.41
C VAL A 283 10.70 2.49 6.36
N ASP A 284 10.50 2.85 7.64
CA ASP A 284 9.91 1.99 8.67
C ASP A 284 9.27 2.85 9.77
N ALA A 285 8.28 2.30 10.48
CA ALA A 285 7.63 2.91 11.63
C ALA A 285 7.21 1.82 12.63
N ARG A 286 7.68 1.91 13.87
CA ARG A 286 7.38 0.93 14.92
C ARG A 286 7.04 1.63 16.22
N PRO A 287 6.07 1.11 17.00
CA PRO A 287 5.88 1.57 18.37
C PRO A 287 7.10 1.16 19.19
N ASP A 288 7.66 2.12 19.92
CA ASP A 288 8.73 1.92 20.87
C ASP A 288 8.49 2.79 22.10
N PHE A 289 9.10 2.46 23.22
CA PHE A 289 9.03 3.28 24.43
C PHE A 289 10.15 4.31 24.42
N ASP A 290 9.83 5.56 24.75
CA ASP A 290 10.87 6.56 24.98
C ASP A 290 11.69 6.15 26.21
N GLN A 291 12.98 6.46 26.20
CA GLN A 291 13.87 6.21 27.33
C GLN A 291 13.47 7.00 28.58
N ASN A 292 12.57 7.98 28.43
CA ASN A 292 12.03 8.79 29.51
C ASN A 292 10.64 8.36 30.01
N GLY A 293 10.06 7.27 29.45
CA GLY A 293 8.73 6.77 29.82
C GLY A 293 7.62 7.40 29.01
#